data_AF-A0A0U1CWD2-F1
#
_entry.id   AF-A0A0U1CWD2-F1
#
_cell.length_a   1.000
_cell.length_b   1.000
_cell.length_c   1.000
_cell.angle_alpha   90.00
_cell.angle_beta   90.00
_cell.angle_gamma   90.00
#
_symmetry.space_group_name_H-M   'P 1'
#
loop_
_entity.id
_entity.type
_entity.pdbx_description
1 polymer ?
#
loop_
_entity_poly.entity_id
_entity_poly.type
_entity_poly.pdbx_seq_one_letter_code
_entity_poly.pdbx_strand_id
1 'polypeptide(L)'
;MKTFAAGLALATVALTVAPTAHADIQVGNYRVDTNRDPGHLWIWAIRPCRYDQGPECLSIQAIPQPNGQAAPWRSDAHLSNGRYTMAVDVPDGVRCVVQFFPSHDVYSWDAVTMAGQVDSTFDTGCGGGPGGTASYPFSLVRW
;
A
#
# COMPACT_ATOMS: atom_id res chain seq x y z
N MET A 1 23.33 3.77 -72.69
CA MET A 1 23.09 4.84 -71.70
C MET A 1 22.25 4.25 -70.56
N LYS A 2 22.60 4.60 -69.31
CA LYS A 2 22.10 4.06 -68.03
C LYS A 2 20.68 4.56 -67.70
N THR A 3 19.86 3.73 -67.04
CA THR A 3 18.80 4.13 -66.07
C THR A 3 18.51 2.93 -65.17
N PHE A 4 19.23 2.75 -64.05
CA PHE A 4 18.91 3.18 -62.67
C PHE A 4 17.57 2.70 -62.10
N ALA A 5 17.70 2.02 -60.95
CA ALA A 5 16.69 1.35 -60.14
C ALA A 5 15.67 2.29 -59.49
N ALA A 6 14.54 1.74 -59.08
CA ALA A 6 13.73 2.30 -57.99
C ALA A 6 13.06 1.17 -57.22
N GLY A 7 13.71 0.74 -56.13
CA GLY A 7 13.06 0.00 -55.06
C GLY A 7 12.45 0.98 -54.07
N LEU A 8 11.19 0.74 -53.67
CA LEU A 8 10.62 1.33 -52.46
C LEU A 8 10.16 0.18 -51.57
N ALA A 9 10.95 -0.13 -50.55
CA ALA A 9 10.51 -0.93 -49.42
C ALA A 9 9.83 0.01 -48.42
N LEU A 10 8.50 -0.08 -48.30
CA LEU A 10 7.72 0.59 -47.26
C LEU A 10 7.85 -0.21 -45.96
N ALA A 11 8.72 0.23 -45.06
CA ALA A 11 8.78 -0.29 -43.69
C ALA A 11 7.83 0.53 -42.80
N THR A 12 6.59 0.06 -42.61
CA THR A 12 5.66 0.58 -41.61
C THR A 12 6.09 0.09 -40.22
N VAL A 13 6.65 0.99 -39.42
CA VAL A 13 6.90 0.76 -37.98
C VAL A 13 5.57 0.94 -37.25
N ALA A 14 4.86 -0.15 -36.98
CA ALA A 14 3.71 -0.14 -36.09
C ALA A 14 4.18 -0.13 -34.63
N LEU A 15 4.25 1.05 -34.02
CA LEU A 15 4.37 1.19 -32.57
C LEU A 15 3.02 0.82 -31.95
N THR A 16 2.79 -0.47 -31.70
CA THR A 16 1.65 -0.89 -30.87
C THR A 16 1.93 -0.47 -29.44
N VAL A 17 1.34 0.64 -29.02
CA VAL A 17 1.16 0.94 -27.59
C VAL A 17 0.28 -0.16 -27.04
N ALA A 18 0.89 -1.20 -26.47
CA ALA A 18 0.15 -2.22 -25.76
C ALA A 18 -0.55 -1.52 -24.58
N PRO A 19 -1.87 -1.72 -24.39
CA PRO A 19 -2.51 -1.25 -23.17
C PRO A 19 -1.78 -1.90 -22.00
N THR A 20 -1.24 -1.10 -21.08
CA THR A 20 -0.78 -1.60 -19.80
C THR A 20 -2.01 -2.04 -19.05
N ALA A 21 -2.30 -3.34 -19.09
CA ALA A 21 -3.24 -3.94 -18.16
C ALA A 21 -2.64 -3.80 -16.77
N HIS A 22 -3.02 -2.73 -16.06
CA HIS A 22 -2.71 -2.59 -14.66
C HIS A 22 -3.49 -3.68 -13.93
N ALA A 23 -2.78 -4.59 -13.28
CA ALA A 23 -3.41 -5.48 -12.32
C ALA A 23 -3.81 -4.62 -11.13
N ASP A 24 -5.02 -4.11 -11.18
CA ASP A 24 -5.57 -3.26 -10.13
C ASP A 24 -5.91 -4.11 -8.91
N ILE A 25 -5.73 -3.53 -7.72
CA ILE A 25 -6.21 -4.17 -6.50
C ILE A 25 -7.72 -4.37 -6.62
N GLN A 26 -8.19 -5.54 -6.22
CA GLN A 26 -9.64 -5.75 -6.14
C GLN A 26 -10.17 -5.02 -4.92
N VAL A 27 -11.19 -4.19 -5.10
CA VAL A 27 -11.91 -3.57 -3.98
C VAL A 27 -12.49 -4.67 -3.09
N GLY A 28 -12.24 -4.59 -1.78
CA GLY A 28 -12.61 -5.67 -0.88
C GLY A 28 -12.05 -5.52 0.52
N ASN A 29 -12.15 -6.60 1.29
CA ASN A 29 -11.54 -6.68 2.61
C ASN A 29 -10.30 -7.58 2.50
N TYR A 30 -9.23 -7.16 3.17
CA TYR A 30 -7.96 -7.87 3.15
C TYR A 30 -7.45 -8.04 4.57
N ARG A 31 -7.03 -9.24 4.93
CA ARG A 31 -6.23 -9.45 6.12
C ARG A 31 -4.82 -8.91 5.89
N VAL A 32 -4.29 -8.23 6.89
CA VAL A 32 -2.91 -7.73 6.90
C VAL A 32 -2.06 -8.71 7.69
N ASP A 33 -1.21 -9.45 6.98
CA ASP A 33 -0.29 -10.41 7.61
C ASP A 33 1.01 -9.68 7.92
N THR A 34 1.21 -9.32 9.19
CA THR A 34 2.39 -8.59 9.65
C THR A 34 2.70 -8.92 11.12
N ASN A 35 3.94 -8.69 11.55
CA ASN A 35 4.36 -8.77 12.95
C ASN A 35 4.44 -7.40 13.65
N ARG A 36 3.98 -6.31 12.99
CA ARG A 36 3.94 -4.96 13.56
C ARG A 36 3.13 -4.89 14.86
N ASP A 37 1.95 -5.52 14.88
CA ASP A 37 1.04 -5.53 16.03
C ASP A 37 0.59 -6.98 16.32
N PRO A 38 1.41 -7.76 17.05
CA PRO A 38 1.14 -9.18 17.26
C PRO A 38 -0.11 -9.47 18.10
N GLY A 39 -0.73 -8.45 18.70
CA GLY A 39 -1.95 -8.59 19.51
C GLY A 39 -3.25 -8.63 18.70
N HIS A 40 -3.20 -8.27 17.41
CA HIS A 40 -4.39 -8.14 16.58
C HIS A 40 -4.20 -8.76 15.19
N LEU A 41 -5.29 -9.36 14.70
CA LEU A 41 -5.46 -9.52 13.26
C LEU A 41 -6.10 -8.23 12.72
N TRP A 42 -5.50 -7.65 11.70
CA TRP A 42 -6.04 -6.45 11.07
C TRP A 42 -6.73 -6.81 9.76
N ILE A 43 -7.96 -6.33 9.60
CA ILE A 43 -8.65 -6.32 8.31
C ILE A 43 -8.65 -4.90 7.77
N TRP A 44 -8.18 -4.72 6.55
CA TRP A 44 -8.30 -3.49 5.80
C TRP A 44 -9.50 -3.58 4.87
N ALA A 45 -10.49 -2.73 5.10
CA ALA A 45 -11.55 -2.50 4.15
C ALA A 45 -11.07 -1.46 3.13
N ILE A 46 -10.72 -1.95 1.93
CA ILE A 46 -10.17 -1.16 0.83
C ILE A 46 -11.31 -0.78 -0.10
N ARG A 47 -11.49 0.52 -0.35
CA ARG A 47 -12.49 1.09 -1.27
C ARG A 47 -11.79 2.08 -2.20
N PRO A 48 -12.31 2.37 -3.40
CA PRO A 48 -11.77 3.48 -4.17
C PRO A 48 -12.07 4.79 -3.43
N CYS A 49 -11.18 5.77 -3.49
CA CYS A 49 -11.45 7.10 -2.93
C CYS A 49 -12.69 7.73 -3.60
N ARG A 50 -12.84 7.51 -4.92
CA ARG A 50 -14.01 7.88 -5.70
C ARG A 50 -14.29 6.81 -6.76
N TYR A 51 -15.55 6.44 -6.92
CA TYR A 51 -15.95 5.34 -7.82
C TYR A 51 -15.92 5.69 -9.31
N ASP A 52 -15.84 6.97 -9.65
CA ASP A 52 -15.74 7.50 -11.01
C ASP A 52 -14.28 7.67 -11.48
N GLN A 53 -13.29 7.36 -10.62
CA GLN A 53 -11.88 7.46 -10.92
C GLN A 53 -11.21 6.08 -10.91
N GLY A 54 -10.06 5.98 -11.58
CA GLY A 54 -9.25 4.77 -11.62
C GLY A 54 -8.65 4.40 -10.25
N PRO A 55 -7.83 3.33 -10.21
CA PRO A 55 -7.24 2.77 -8.99
C PRO A 55 -6.19 3.68 -8.31
N GLU A 56 -5.95 4.88 -8.85
CA GLU A 56 -4.89 5.79 -8.38
C GLU A 56 -5.02 6.20 -6.90
N CYS A 57 -6.20 6.05 -6.32
CA CYS A 57 -6.48 6.35 -4.92
C CYS A 57 -7.40 5.31 -4.30
N LEU A 58 -6.96 4.74 -3.17
CA LEU A 58 -7.74 3.84 -2.33
C LEU A 58 -7.96 4.47 -0.98
N SER A 59 -9.15 4.31 -0.42
CA SER A 59 -9.44 4.62 0.98
C SER A 59 -9.43 3.33 1.80
N ILE A 60 -8.61 3.31 2.84
CA ILE A 60 -8.36 2.14 3.68
C ILE A 60 -8.90 2.44 5.07
N GLN A 61 -9.87 1.65 5.50
CA GLN A 61 -10.31 1.62 6.90
C GLN A 61 -9.73 0.38 7.58
N ALA A 62 -9.02 0.58 8.69
CA ALA A 62 -8.47 -0.51 9.46
C ALA A 62 -9.44 -0.99 10.53
N ILE A 63 -9.64 -2.29 10.57
CA ILE A 63 -10.62 -2.97 11.42
C ILE A 63 -9.87 -4.03 12.23
N PRO A 64 -9.59 -3.78 13.52
CA PRO A 64 -8.89 -4.71 14.39
C PRO A 64 -9.79 -5.89 14.79
N GLN A 65 -9.23 -7.09 14.86
CA GLN A 65 -9.89 -8.34 15.26
C GLN A 65 -9.02 -9.11 16.27
N PRO A 66 -9.39 -9.19 17.56
CA PRO A 66 -10.42 -8.38 18.23
C PRO A 66 -10.02 -6.90 18.26
N ASN A 67 -10.87 -5.99 18.74
CA ASN A 67 -10.46 -4.58 18.84
C ASN A 67 -9.36 -4.36 19.89
N GLY A 68 -9.48 -4.95 21.08
CA GLY A 68 -8.39 -4.92 22.07
C GLY A 68 -7.86 -3.52 22.43
N GLN A 69 -8.69 -2.48 22.40
CA GLN A 69 -8.30 -1.08 22.55
C GLN A 69 -7.41 -0.53 21.43
N ALA A 70 -7.54 -1.06 20.22
CA ALA A 70 -6.95 -0.45 19.05
C ALA A 70 -7.72 0.82 18.66
N ALA A 71 -6.99 1.88 18.31
CA ALA A 71 -7.63 3.11 17.88
C ALA A 71 -8.09 2.95 16.42
N PRO A 72 -9.31 3.38 16.09
CA PRO A 72 -9.76 3.35 14.70
C PRO A 72 -8.96 4.36 13.90
N TRP A 73 -8.55 3.97 12.69
CA TRP A 73 -7.95 4.88 11.73
C TRP A 73 -8.44 4.59 10.31
N ARG A 74 -8.39 5.63 9.49
CA ARG A 74 -8.68 5.59 8.07
C ARG A 74 -7.72 6.53 7.35
N SER A 75 -7.16 6.10 6.24
CA SER A 75 -6.29 6.94 5.41
C SER A 75 -6.41 6.54 3.95
N ASP A 76 -5.95 7.42 3.08
CA ASP A 76 -5.95 7.20 1.64
C ASP A 76 -4.55 6.81 1.18
N ALA A 77 -4.49 5.81 0.31
CA ALA A 77 -3.28 5.37 -0.36
C ALA A 77 -3.28 5.81 -1.80
N HIS A 78 -2.13 6.29 -2.26
CA HIS A 78 -1.95 6.76 -3.62
C HIS A 78 -1.02 5.84 -4.40
N LEU A 79 -1.42 5.51 -5.64
CA LEU A 79 -0.63 4.70 -6.55
C LEU A 79 0.40 5.57 -7.27
N SER A 80 1.65 5.10 -7.32
CA SER A 80 2.67 5.66 -8.20
C SER A 80 3.66 4.57 -8.58
N ASN A 81 3.97 4.45 -9.87
CA ASN A 81 4.93 3.48 -10.40
C ASN A 81 4.65 2.03 -9.93
N GLY A 82 3.37 1.63 -9.90
CA GLY A 82 2.95 0.27 -9.51
C GLY A 82 2.94 0.00 -8.01
N ARG A 83 3.16 1.02 -7.17
CA ARG A 83 3.23 0.88 -5.72
C ARG A 83 2.32 1.89 -5.04
N TYR A 84 1.50 1.40 -4.11
CA TYR A 84 0.71 2.26 -3.24
C TYR A 84 1.57 2.77 -2.09
N THR A 85 1.28 3.99 -1.64
CA THR A 85 1.86 4.57 -0.43
C THR A 85 0.76 5.23 0.39
N MET A 86 0.76 4.99 1.70
CA MET A 86 -0.22 5.52 2.66
C MET A 86 0.50 5.93 3.94
N ALA A 87 0.22 7.13 4.44
CA ALA A 87 0.69 7.59 5.75
C ALA A 87 -0.46 7.59 6.76
N VAL A 88 -0.19 7.15 7.98
CA VAL A 88 -1.17 7.07 9.07
C VAL A 88 -0.50 7.45 10.39
N ASP A 89 -1.10 8.39 11.13
CA ASP A 89 -0.77 8.55 12.54
C ASP A 89 -1.62 7.55 13.33
N VAL A 90 -0.97 6.51 13.88
CA VAL A 90 -1.63 5.43 14.63
C VAL A 90 -1.58 5.78 16.11
N PRO A 91 -2.69 6.17 16.76
CA PRO A 91 -2.66 6.67 18.14
C PRO A 91 -2.11 5.67 19.16
N ASP A 92 -2.25 4.39 18.86
CA ASP A 92 -1.81 3.26 19.67
C ASP A 92 -0.69 2.46 18.97
N GLY A 93 0.12 3.11 18.13
CA GLY A 93 1.16 2.45 17.34
C GLY A 93 2.24 1.74 18.14
N VAL A 94 2.58 2.26 19.32
CA VAL A 94 3.46 1.61 20.29
C VAL A 94 2.61 1.03 21.42
N ARG A 95 2.44 -0.30 21.41
CA ARG A 95 1.58 -0.99 22.37
C ARG A 95 2.38 -1.57 23.53
N CYS A 96 2.23 -0.99 24.73
CA CYS A 96 2.86 -1.47 25.96
C CYS A 96 1.83 -2.13 26.91
N VAL A 97 2.30 -2.76 27.98
CA VAL A 97 1.45 -3.50 28.92
C VAL A 97 0.35 -2.64 29.58
N VAL A 98 0.63 -1.37 29.87
CA VAL A 98 -0.28 -0.48 30.63
C VAL A 98 -0.56 0.87 29.96
N GLN A 99 0.04 1.14 28.80
CA GLN A 99 -0.05 2.43 28.12
C GLN A 99 0.23 2.25 26.63
N PHE A 100 -0.30 3.16 25.81
CA PHE A 100 -0.06 3.19 24.37
C PHE A 100 0.47 4.56 23.98
N PHE A 101 1.36 4.59 22.98
CA PHE A 101 1.89 5.81 22.41
C PHE A 101 1.67 5.85 20.90
N PRO A 102 1.57 7.05 20.31
CA PRO A 102 1.38 7.18 18.88
C PRO A 102 2.62 6.77 18.09
N SER A 103 2.41 6.34 16.85
CA SER A 103 3.44 6.23 15.83
C SER A 103 2.98 6.95 14.55
N HIS A 104 3.95 7.39 13.75
CA HIS A 104 3.75 7.77 12.36
C HIS A 104 4.16 6.59 11.47
N ASP A 105 3.22 6.07 10.72
CA ASP A 105 3.40 4.89 9.89
C ASP A 105 3.30 5.23 8.42
N VAL A 106 4.32 4.82 7.66
CA VAL A 106 4.32 4.90 6.20
C VAL A 106 4.27 3.49 5.64
N TYR A 107 3.12 3.12 5.09
CA TYR A 107 2.90 1.86 4.40
C TYR A 107 3.24 2.01 2.92
N SER A 108 3.93 1.02 2.36
CA SER A 108 4.16 0.93 0.93
C SER A 108 4.07 -0.51 0.44
N TRP A 109 3.28 -0.76 -0.61
CA TRP A 109 3.10 -2.11 -1.16
C TRP A 109 2.93 -2.11 -2.67
N ASP A 110 3.37 -3.21 -3.28
CA ASP A 110 3.21 -3.45 -4.70
C ASP A 110 1.74 -3.78 -5.04
N ALA A 111 1.21 -3.11 -6.07
CA ALA A 111 -0.20 -3.19 -6.44
C ALA A 111 -0.63 -4.56 -6.97
N VAL A 112 0.32 -5.41 -7.39
CA VAL A 112 0.05 -6.71 -8.02
C VAL A 112 0.23 -7.84 -7.02
N THR A 113 1.38 -7.88 -6.36
CA THR A 113 1.78 -8.93 -5.43
C THR A 113 1.18 -8.75 -4.04
N MET A 114 0.68 -7.55 -3.72
CA MET A 114 0.13 -7.20 -2.41
C MET A 114 1.12 -7.32 -1.25
N ALA A 115 2.41 -7.44 -1.56
CA ALA A 115 3.49 -7.47 -0.58
C ALA A 115 4.05 -6.06 -0.36
N GLY A 116 4.37 -5.73 0.89
CA GLY A 116 4.80 -4.41 1.28
C GLY A 116 5.61 -4.36 2.56
N GLN A 117 5.87 -3.14 2.99
CA GLN A 117 6.53 -2.80 4.24
C GLN A 117 5.83 -1.60 4.88
N VAL A 118 5.78 -1.59 6.20
CA VAL A 118 5.46 -0.40 6.98
C VAL A 118 6.70 0.04 7.73
N ASP A 119 7.03 1.32 7.60
CA ASP A 119 8.03 2.00 8.40
C ASP A 119 7.31 2.82 9.46
N SER A 120 7.53 2.48 10.72
CA SER A 120 6.87 3.09 11.87
C SER A 120 7.87 3.90 12.67
N THR A 121 7.64 5.19 12.82
CA THR A 121 8.44 6.11 13.62
C THR A 121 7.65 6.56 14.85
N PHE A 122 8.30 6.60 16.01
CA PHE A 122 7.65 6.94 17.28
C PHE A 122 8.62 7.69 18.19
N ASP A 123 8.10 8.59 19.01
CA ASP A 123 8.92 9.46 19.88
C ASP A 123 9.33 8.80 21.19
N THR A 124 8.62 7.74 21.62
CA THR A 124 8.90 7.03 22.86
C THR A 124 8.52 5.56 22.79
N GLY A 125 9.29 4.73 23.49
CA GLY A 125 9.04 3.31 23.69
C GLY A 125 8.44 2.99 25.05
N CYS A 126 8.14 1.70 25.26
CA CYS A 126 7.63 1.22 26.54
C CYS A 126 8.60 1.46 27.71
N GLY A 127 8.05 1.76 28.89
CA GLY A 127 8.85 2.00 30.10
C GLY A 127 9.70 3.27 30.07
N GLY A 128 9.39 4.23 29.20
CA GLY A 128 10.19 5.45 29.01
C GLY A 128 11.43 5.22 28.13
N GLY A 129 11.43 4.14 27.35
CA GLY A 129 12.47 3.91 26.35
C GLY A 129 12.50 5.01 25.28
N PRO A 130 13.64 5.17 24.59
CA PRO A 130 13.76 6.16 23.53
C PRO A 130 12.80 5.85 22.37
N GLY A 131 12.44 6.88 21.61
CA GLY A 131 11.82 6.74 20.31
C GLY A 131 12.76 6.11 19.28
N GLY A 132 12.22 5.85 18.09
CA GLY A 132 12.97 5.27 16.99
C GLY A 132 12.12 4.99 15.77
N THR A 133 12.71 4.22 14.85
CA THR A 133 12.03 3.73 13.65
C THR A 133 12.17 2.21 13.58
N ALA A 134 11.08 1.52 13.24
CA ALA A 134 11.07 0.09 13.00
C ALA A 134 10.33 -0.22 11.69
N SER A 135 10.83 -1.22 10.96
CA SER A 135 10.30 -1.64 9.68
C SER A 135 9.71 -3.03 9.78
N TYR A 136 8.49 -3.22 9.27
CA TYR A 136 7.78 -4.50 9.33
C TYR A 136 7.30 -4.88 7.92
N PRO A 137 7.70 -6.03 7.37
CA PRO A 137 7.09 -6.53 6.15
C PRO A 137 5.61 -6.86 6.41
N PHE A 138 4.80 -6.77 5.38
CA PHE A 138 3.43 -7.25 5.41
C PHE A 138 2.97 -7.79 4.05
N SER A 139 1.88 -8.55 4.05
CA SER A 139 1.13 -8.87 2.84
C SER A 139 -0.37 -8.65 3.05
N LEU A 140 -1.08 -8.29 1.98
CA LEU A 140 -2.54 -8.22 1.97
C LEU A 140 -3.12 -9.48 1.35
N VAL A 141 -3.88 -10.23 2.15
CA VAL A 141 -4.53 -11.47 1.75
C VAL A 141 -6.03 -11.25 1.72
N ARG A 142 -6.70 -11.60 0.63
CA ARG A 142 -8.15 -11.41 0.50
C ARG A 142 -8.90 -12.15 1.61
N TRP A 143 -9.82 -11.45 2.27
CA TRP A 143 -10.61 -11.92 3.41
C TRP A 143 -12.08 -12.11 3.05
#